data_AF-A0A8R7UUR2-F1
#
_entry.id   AF-A0A8R7UUR2-F1
#
_cell.length_a   1.000
_cell.length_b   1.000
_cell.length_c   1.000
_cell.angle_alpha   90.00
_cell.angle_beta   90.00
_cell.angle_gamma   90.00
#
_symmetry.space_group_name_H-M   'P 1'
#
loop_
_entity.id
_entity.type
_entity.pdbx_description
1 polymer ?
#
loop_
_entity_poly.entity_id
_entity_poly.type
_entity_poly.pdbx_seq_one_letter_code
_entity_poly.pdbx_strand_id
1 'polypeptide(L)'
;MHERSPGPSLAATRLPSPASLLLLLLLSLSLLAGRSHGWWCREDDEGCSLMGFRGDDSPVTGGGISEKGRFSYGFASCAGKRASMEDFYETRVDDVDGETVGLFGVFDGHGGARAAEYVKKHLFSNLIKHPKFMTDTKAAIAETFNHTDSEFLKADSSHTRDAGSTASTAILVGGRLVVANVGDSRAVVSKGGKAIAVSRDHKPDQTDERQRIEEAGGFVMWAGTWRVGGVLAVSRAFGDKLLKQYVVADPEIKEEVVDSSLEFLILASDGLWDVVTNDEAVAMVKPIEDPEQAAKGLLQEASQRGSADNITVVIVRFLDGTTTSAGDGPSEEVAKDQSEEAAKDQSS
;
A
#
# COMPACT_ATOMS: atom_id res chain seq x y z
N MET A 1 80.71 20.21 -6.75
CA MET A 1 81.09 19.42 -5.57
C MET A 1 79.99 19.58 -4.53
N HIS A 2 79.16 18.57 -4.35
CA HIS A 2 78.41 18.39 -3.11
C HIS A 2 78.29 16.88 -2.88
N GLU A 3 78.71 16.49 -1.69
CA GLU A 3 78.99 15.13 -1.25
C GLU A 3 77.72 14.28 -1.12
N ARG A 4 77.88 12.99 -1.41
CA ARG A 4 76.91 11.93 -1.16
C ARG A 4 76.99 11.53 0.31
N SER A 5 75.85 11.48 0.99
CA SER A 5 75.70 10.79 2.28
C SER A 5 75.06 9.41 2.09
N PRO A 6 75.41 8.40 2.92
CA PRO A 6 75.10 7.00 2.67
C PRO A 6 73.73 6.58 3.24
N GLY A 7 73.03 5.66 2.55
CA GLY A 7 72.10 4.71 3.21
C GLY A 7 72.90 3.65 4.00
N PRO A 8 72.32 2.74 4.81
CA PRO A 8 71.00 2.10 4.66
C PRO A 8 70.24 1.81 5.99
N SER A 9 69.04 1.23 5.92
CA SER A 9 68.63 0.06 6.73
C SER A 9 67.22 -0.41 6.33
N LEU A 10 67.14 -1.54 5.65
CA LEU A 10 65.90 -2.29 5.43
C LEU A 10 65.61 -3.11 6.69
N ALA A 11 64.62 -2.70 7.48
CA ALA A 11 64.07 -3.51 8.56
C ALA A 11 63.17 -4.60 7.96
N ALA A 12 63.61 -5.85 8.03
CA ALA A 12 62.82 -7.02 7.70
C ALA A 12 61.70 -7.20 8.72
N THR A 13 60.44 -7.00 8.32
CA THR A 13 59.28 -7.42 9.09
C THR A 13 59.10 -8.93 8.93
N ARG A 14 59.28 -9.65 10.04
CA ARG A 14 59.12 -11.10 10.14
C ARG A 14 57.63 -11.46 10.02
N LEU A 15 57.32 -12.39 9.11
CA LEU A 15 56.03 -13.08 9.07
C LEU A 15 55.87 -13.97 10.32
N PRO A 16 54.70 -14.00 10.97
CA PRO A 16 54.47 -14.86 12.13
C PRO A 16 54.41 -16.34 11.73
N SER A 17 54.89 -17.21 12.62
CA SER A 17 55.01 -18.66 12.44
C SER A 17 53.66 -19.40 12.42
N PRO A 18 53.57 -20.63 11.86
CA PRO A 18 52.32 -21.36 11.63
C PRO A 18 51.56 -21.82 12.89
N ALA A 19 52.04 -21.51 14.10
CA ALA A 19 51.43 -21.93 15.36
C ALA A 19 50.46 -20.90 15.98
N SER A 20 50.16 -19.79 15.30
CA SER A 20 49.19 -18.77 15.77
C SER A 20 47.89 -18.72 14.96
N LEU A 21 47.59 -19.75 14.16
CA LEU A 21 46.36 -19.85 13.35
C LEU A 21 45.39 -20.98 13.81
N LEU A 22 45.56 -21.51 15.02
CA LEU A 22 44.79 -22.65 15.53
C LEU A 22 44.19 -22.41 16.93
N LEU A 23 43.57 -21.24 17.13
CA LEU A 23 42.77 -20.94 18.32
C LEU A 23 41.53 -20.06 18.03
N LEU A 24 40.90 -20.26 16.87
CA LEU A 24 39.65 -19.59 16.47
C LEU A 24 38.70 -20.51 15.67
N LEU A 25 38.74 -21.82 15.96
CA LEU A 25 37.96 -22.82 15.22
C LEU A 25 37.51 -24.00 16.09
N LEU A 26 37.09 -23.76 17.34
CA LEU A 26 36.38 -24.75 18.18
C LEU A 26 35.48 -24.04 19.20
N LEU A 27 34.22 -23.80 18.81
CA LEU A 27 33.00 -23.50 19.61
C LEU A 27 31.98 -22.97 18.59
N SER A 28 30.87 -23.60 18.21
CA SER A 28 30.20 -24.81 18.68
C SER A 28 29.17 -25.19 17.61
N LEU A 29 29.36 -26.34 16.94
CA LEU A 29 28.28 -27.08 16.31
C LEU A 29 27.32 -27.52 17.41
N SER A 30 26.13 -26.94 17.47
CA SER A 30 24.96 -27.50 18.15
C SER A 30 23.71 -26.76 17.67
N LEU A 31 22.64 -27.52 17.43
CA LEU A 31 21.29 -27.10 16.99
C LEU A 31 21.01 -27.17 15.47
N LEU A 32 21.19 -28.37 14.93
CA LEU A 32 20.21 -28.97 14.02
C LEU A 32 19.56 -30.14 14.76
N ALA A 33 18.41 -29.87 15.40
CA ALA A 33 17.46 -30.89 15.83
C ALA A 33 16.10 -30.21 16.01
N GLY A 34 15.13 -30.63 15.21
CA GLY A 34 13.82 -30.02 15.12
C GLY A 34 12.98 -30.15 16.38
N ARG A 35 11.93 -29.32 16.44
CA ARG A 35 10.76 -29.54 17.28
C ARG A 35 9.56 -28.82 16.68
N SER A 36 8.72 -29.60 16.00
CA SER A 36 7.31 -29.31 15.76
C SER A 36 6.62 -28.97 17.08
N HIS A 37 6.05 -27.78 17.21
CA HIS A 37 5.05 -27.47 18.24
C HIS A 37 3.81 -26.91 17.55
N GLY A 38 2.71 -27.65 17.73
CA GLY A 38 1.39 -27.28 17.27
C GLY A 38 0.90 -26.03 17.99
N TRP A 39 0.20 -25.21 17.23
CA TRP A 39 -0.52 -24.06 17.73
C TRP A 39 -1.75 -24.56 18.49
N TRP A 40 -1.71 -24.45 19.82
CA TRP A 40 -2.89 -24.41 20.65
C TRP A 40 -3.00 -22.96 21.15
N CYS A 41 -3.90 -22.17 20.56
CA CYS A 41 -4.35 -20.95 21.20
C CYS A 41 -5.38 -21.34 22.25
N ARG A 42 -5.02 -21.12 23.51
CA ARG A 42 -5.93 -21.05 24.65
C ARG A 42 -6.06 -19.56 24.97
N GLU A 43 -7.29 -19.06 24.95
CA GLU A 43 -7.63 -17.74 25.48
C GLU A 43 -7.13 -17.64 26.90
N ASP A 44 -6.31 -16.64 27.20
CA ASP A 44 -6.24 -16.01 28.51
C ASP A 44 -5.73 -14.57 28.32
N ASP A 45 -6.58 -13.66 28.77
CA ASP A 45 -6.54 -12.21 28.70
C ASP A 45 -5.60 -11.68 29.80
N GLU A 46 -4.30 -11.52 29.52
CA GLU A 46 -3.33 -10.90 30.45
C GLU A 46 -2.24 -10.11 29.68
N GLY A 47 -2.45 -8.80 29.57
CA GLY A 47 -1.44 -7.73 29.51
C GLY A 47 -0.11 -8.00 28.79
N CYS A 48 -0.11 -7.93 27.46
CA CYS A 48 1.14 -7.73 26.71
C CYS A 48 1.59 -6.26 26.86
N SER A 49 2.55 -6.02 27.75
CA SER A 49 3.17 -4.70 27.94
C SER A 49 3.84 -4.23 26.64
N LEU A 50 3.27 -3.17 26.05
CA LEU A 50 3.80 -2.40 24.92
C LEU A 50 5.16 -1.78 25.27
N MET A 51 6.24 -2.55 25.13
CA MET A 51 7.59 -1.97 25.13
C MET A 51 7.83 -1.30 23.77
N GLY A 52 7.69 0.04 23.71
CA GLY A 52 8.15 0.81 22.56
C GLY A 52 7.62 2.24 22.43
N PHE A 53 6.47 2.57 23.02
CA PHE A 53 5.87 3.90 22.85
C PHE A 53 6.17 4.77 24.08
N ARG A 54 6.78 5.94 23.87
CA ARG A 54 6.79 7.01 24.89
C ARG A 54 5.40 7.68 24.86
N GLY A 55 4.91 8.16 26.01
CA GLY A 55 3.51 8.56 26.18
C GLY A 55 2.99 9.58 25.16
N ASP A 56 1.71 9.40 24.78
CA ASP A 56 0.92 10.02 23.68
C ASP A 56 1.23 9.54 22.25
N ASP A 57 2.28 8.72 22.04
CA ASP A 57 2.62 8.14 20.72
C ASP A 57 1.85 6.84 20.36
N SER A 58 0.70 6.57 21.00
CA SER A 58 -0.08 5.37 20.67
C SER A 58 -0.59 5.45 19.22
N PRO A 59 -0.44 4.39 18.41
CA PRO A 59 -0.98 4.38 17.05
C PRO A 59 -2.47 4.72 17.05
N VAL A 60 -2.89 5.59 16.14
CA VAL A 60 -4.31 5.84 15.87
C VAL A 60 -4.83 4.67 15.07
N THR A 61 -5.85 3.98 15.58
CA THR A 61 -6.48 2.84 14.91
C THR A 61 -7.99 3.01 14.84
N GLY A 62 -8.61 2.26 13.94
CA GLY A 62 -10.06 2.20 13.82
C GLY A 62 -10.46 1.35 12.63
N GLY A 63 -11.76 1.18 12.44
CA GLY A 63 -12.31 0.41 11.35
C GLY A 63 -13.81 0.54 11.23
N GLY A 64 -14.37 -0.24 10.31
CA GLY A 64 -15.80 -0.25 10.06
C GLY A 64 -16.20 -1.33 9.08
N ILE A 65 -17.51 -1.44 8.89
CA ILE A 65 -18.12 -2.30 7.88
C ILE A 65 -19.07 -1.45 7.04
N SER A 66 -19.10 -1.71 5.73
CA SER A 66 -20.09 -1.07 4.85
C SER A 66 -21.51 -1.46 5.26
N GLU A 67 -22.48 -0.57 5.08
CA GLU A 67 -23.88 -0.79 5.53
C GLU A 67 -24.50 -2.06 4.94
N LYS A 68 -24.17 -2.37 3.68
CA LYS A 68 -24.63 -3.58 2.97
C LYS A 68 -23.74 -4.80 3.22
N GLY A 69 -22.71 -4.69 4.07
CA GLY A 69 -21.81 -5.79 4.43
C GLY A 69 -20.91 -6.28 3.29
N ARG A 70 -20.73 -5.49 2.21
CA ARG A 70 -19.93 -5.88 1.02
C ARG A 70 -18.43 -5.95 1.30
N PHE A 71 -17.98 -5.11 2.22
CA PHE A 71 -16.60 -5.02 2.66
C PHE A 71 -16.53 -4.51 4.11
N SER A 72 -15.45 -4.88 4.80
CA SER A 72 -14.99 -4.27 6.05
C SER A 72 -13.64 -3.61 5.85
N TYR A 73 -13.28 -2.67 6.71
CA TYR A 73 -12.02 -1.96 6.62
C TYR A 73 -11.47 -1.62 8.00
N GLY A 74 -10.16 -1.41 8.05
CA GLY A 74 -9.45 -1.04 9.26
C GLY A 74 -8.18 -0.27 8.91
N PHE A 75 -7.70 0.53 9.84
CA PHE A 75 -6.49 1.32 9.65
C PHE A 75 -5.67 1.39 10.93
N ALA A 76 -4.38 1.65 10.76
CA ALA A 76 -3.46 1.96 11.84
C ALA A 76 -2.43 2.98 11.33
N SER A 77 -2.17 4.00 12.12
CA SER A 77 -1.31 5.12 11.73
C SER A 77 -0.51 5.66 12.91
N CYS A 78 0.80 5.88 12.75
CA CYS A 78 1.65 6.45 13.79
C CYS A 78 2.81 7.28 13.21
N ALA A 79 3.31 8.22 14.02
CA ALA A 79 4.47 9.04 13.64
C ALA A 79 5.79 8.25 13.60
N GLY A 80 5.83 7.06 14.19
CA GLY A 80 7.03 6.25 14.29
C GLY A 80 8.16 6.99 15.00
N LYS A 81 9.34 7.07 14.36
CA LYS A 81 10.52 7.77 14.92
C LYS A 81 10.64 9.22 14.46
N ARG A 82 9.72 9.71 13.62
CA ARG A 82 9.74 11.10 13.12
C ARG A 82 9.23 12.06 14.20
N ALA A 83 9.69 13.31 14.14
CA ALA A 83 9.26 14.36 15.07
C ALA A 83 7.86 14.92 14.76
N SER A 84 7.33 14.63 13.57
CA SER A 84 6.01 15.08 13.10
C SER A 84 5.31 13.94 12.38
N MET A 85 3.98 13.98 12.42
CA MET A 85 3.11 13.14 11.61
C MET A 85 2.69 13.93 10.36
N GLU A 86 3.23 13.55 9.21
CA GLU A 86 2.92 14.15 7.90
C GLU A 86 2.08 13.22 7.02
N ASP A 87 1.96 11.95 7.41
CA ASP A 87 1.02 10.97 6.86
C ASP A 87 -0.44 11.31 7.21
N PHE A 88 -1.32 11.10 6.23
CA PHE A 88 -2.77 11.13 6.40
C PHE A 88 -3.40 9.91 5.73
N TYR A 89 -4.63 9.59 6.14
CA TYR A 89 -5.46 8.57 5.52
C TYR A 89 -6.92 9.03 5.46
N GLU A 90 -7.68 8.35 4.62
CA GLU A 90 -9.14 8.49 4.55
C GLU A 90 -9.77 7.10 4.37
N THR A 91 -10.84 6.84 5.12
CA THR A 91 -11.60 5.58 5.06
C THR A 91 -13.09 5.91 5.04
N ARG A 92 -13.55 6.44 3.91
CA ARG A 92 -14.90 6.98 3.76
C ARG A 92 -15.79 5.99 3.01
N VAL A 93 -17.01 5.82 3.49
CA VAL A 93 -18.07 5.08 2.80
C VAL A 93 -19.21 6.05 2.53
N ASP A 94 -19.63 6.14 1.28
CA ASP A 94 -20.73 6.98 0.81
C ASP A 94 -21.80 6.13 0.10
N ASP A 95 -22.96 6.72 -0.13
CA ASP A 95 -23.95 6.24 -1.10
C ASP A 95 -24.05 7.25 -2.25
N VAL A 96 -23.83 6.79 -3.48
CA VAL A 96 -23.90 7.62 -4.69
C VAL A 96 -24.86 6.93 -5.67
N ASP A 97 -25.97 7.59 -5.99
CA ASP A 97 -27.03 7.06 -6.84
C ASP A 97 -27.55 5.67 -6.41
N GLY A 98 -27.58 5.38 -5.10
CA GLY A 98 -28.01 4.08 -4.53
C GLY A 98 -26.93 3.00 -4.50
N GLU A 99 -25.73 3.30 -5.00
CA GLU A 99 -24.56 2.43 -4.97
C GLU A 99 -23.69 2.77 -3.75
N THR A 100 -23.32 1.75 -2.95
CA THR A 100 -22.41 1.94 -1.82
C THR A 100 -20.98 2.11 -2.30
N VAL A 101 -20.39 3.29 -2.14
CA VAL A 101 -19.04 3.60 -2.61
C VAL A 101 -18.05 3.56 -1.45
N GLY A 102 -16.95 2.83 -1.60
CA GLY A 102 -15.82 2.86 -0.67
C GLY A 102 -14.70 3.75 -1.21
N LEU A 103 -14.19 4.66 -0.39
CA LEU A 103 -13.15 5.64 -0.74
C LEU A 103 -12.03 5.55 0.30
N PHE A 104 -10.94 4.90 -0.08
CA PHE A 104 -9.80 4.64 0.79
C PHE A 104 -8.54 5.27 0.24
N GLY A 105 -7.76 5.95 1.09
CA GLY A 105 -6.52 6.59 0.66
C GLY A 105 -5.48 6.64 1.76
N VAL A 106 -4.22 6.53 1.35
CA VAL A 106 -3.04 6.88 2.15
C VAL A 106 -2.30 7.99 1.43
N PHE A 107 -1.95 9.03 2.19
CA PHE A 107 -1.33 10.27 1.70
C PHE A 107 -0.08 10.52 2.54
N ASP A 108 1.07 10.11 2.02
CA ASP A 108 2.37 10.35 2.67
C ASP A 108 2.82 11.77 2.35
N GLY A 109 3.06 12.58 3.38
CA GLY A 109 3.40 13.99 3.25
C GLY A 109 4.88 14.24 3.41
N HIS A 110 5.42 15.16 2.61
CA HIS A 110 6.81 15.61 2.74
C HIS A 110 6.93 17.13 2.65
N GLY A 111 7.92 17.70 3.35
CA GLY A 111 8.12 19.15 3.38
C GLY A 111 7.03 19.90 4.17
N GLY A 112 6.30 19.20 5.03
CA GLY A 112 5.13 19.69 5.76
C GLY A 112 3.86 18.89 5.45
N ALA A 113 3.04 18.66 6.47
CA ALA A 113 1.72 18.01 6.39
C ALA A 113 0.67 18.66 5.45
N ARG A 114 0.89 19.89 4.98
CA ARG A 114 -0.15 20.72 4.33
C ARG A 114 -0.71 20.11 3.04
N ALA A 115 0.16 19.54 2.20
CA ALA A 115 -0.26 18.93 0.94
C ALA A 115 -1.09 17.68 1.20
N ALA A 116 -0.61 16.78 2.06
CA ALA A 116 -1.31 15.55 2.44
C ALA A 116 -2.67 15.83 3.10
N GLU A 117 -2.72 16.81 4.02
CA GLU A 117 -3.96 17.26 4.66
C GLU A 117 -4.97 17.81 3.64
N TYR A 118 -4.49 18.61 2.68
CA TYR A 118 -5.33 19.17 1.63
C TYR A 118 -5.88 18.05 0.72
N VAL A 119 -5.02 17.14 0.26
CA VAL A 119 -5.43 16.03 -0.59
C VAL A 119 -6.46 15.16 0.12
N LYS A 120 -6.23 14.78 1.38
CA LYS A 120 -7.22 14.04 2.20
C LYS A 120 -8.58 14.73 2.19
N LYS A 121 -8.62 16.04 2.48
CA LYS A 121 -9.87 16.80 2.63
C LYS A 121 -10.63 16.98 1.32
N HIS A 122 -9.92 17.15 0.21
CA HIS A 122 -10.50 17.63 -1.04
C HIS A 122 -10.63 16.55 -2.12
N LEU A 123 -9.70 15.59 -2.21
CA LEU A 123 -9.61 14.68 -3.35
C LEU A 123 -10.89 13.86 -3.56
N PHE A 124 -11.35 13.14 -2.53
CA PHE A 124 -12.56 12.34 -2.63
C PHE A 124 -13.83 13.19 -2.72
N SER A 125 -13.88 14.33 -2.03
CA SER A 125 -14.99 15.28 -2.12
C SER A 125 -15.15 15.86 -3.53
N ASN A 126 -14.04 16.06 -4.24
CA ASN A 126 -14.04 16.49 -5.64
C ASN A 126 -14.42 15.31 -6.56
N LEU A 127 -13.92 14.11 -6.27
CA LEU A 127 -14.16 12.91 -7.09
C LEU A 127 -15.63 12.52 -7.15
N ILE A 128 -16.32 12.43 -6.00
CA ILE A 128 -17.73 12.01 -5.96
C ILE A 128 -18.66 13.01 -6.67
N LYS A 129 -18.24 14.28 -6.77
CA LYS A 129 -18.99 15.33 -7.48
C LYS A 129 -18.67 15.36 -8.97
N HIS A 130 -17.67 14.59 -9.41
CA HIS A 130 -17.25 14.59 -10.80
C HIS A 130 -18.35 14.00 -11.69
N PRO A 131 -18.76 14.67 -12.80
CA PRO A 131 -19.89 14.23 -13.62
C PRO A 131 -19.67 12.85 -14.27
N LYS A 132 -18.41 12.43 -14.41
CA LYS A 132 -18.03 11.11 -14.93
C LYS A 132 -17.84 10.04 -13.86
N PHE A 133 -18.05 10.34 -12.57
CA PHE A 133 -17.67 9.42 -11.48
C PHE A 133 -18.26 8.01 -11.64
N MET A 134 -19.56 7.92 -11.93
CA MET A 134 -20.26 6.64 -12.12
C MET A 134 -20.14 6.06 -13.53
N THR A 135 -19.86 6.88 -14.54
CA THR A 135 -19.90 6.49 -15.97
C THR A 135 -18.52 6.18 -16.54
N ASP A 136 -17.49 6.92 -16.13
CA ASP A 136 -16.09 6.73 -16.47
C ASP A 136 -15.21 7.13 -15.29
N THR A 137 -15.18 6.25 -14.28
CA THR A 137 -14.48 6.47 -13.02
C THR A 137 -12.99 6.73 -13.22
N LYS A 138 -12.35 6.10 -14.22
CA LYS A 138 -10.91 6.29 -14.48
C LYS A 138 -10.62 7.69 -15.01
N ALA A 139 -11.41 8.18 -15.97
CA ALA A 139 -11.30 9.56 -16.41
C ALA A 139 -11.60 10.55 -15.27
N ALA A 140 -12.63 10.26 -14.46
CA ALA A 140 -12.96 11.09 -13.29
C ALA A 140 -11.81 11.18 -12.29
N ILE A 141 -11.13 10.07 -12.00
CA ILE A 141 -9.94 10.03 -11.14
C ILE A 141 -8.82 10.89 -11.72
N ALA A 142 -8.42 10.65 -12.98
CA ALA A 142 -7.32 11.38 -13.60
C ALA A 142 -7.58 12.90 -13.66
N GLU A 143 -8.80 13.30 -14.02
CA GLU A 143 -9.22 14.71 -14.05
C GLU A 143 -9.23 15.31 -12.63
N THR A 144 -9.74 14.57 -11.63
CA THR A 144 -9.84 15.03 -10.24
C THR A 144 -8.48 15.17 -9.56
N PHE A 145 -7.53 14.28 -9.82
CA PHE A 145 -6.17 14.36 -9.27
C PHE A 145 -5.49 15.66 -9.75
N ASN A 146 -5.49 15.88 -11.06
CA ASN A 146 -4.92 17.10 -11.66
C ASN A 146 -5.65 18.37 -11.20
N HIS A 147 -6.98 18.31 -11.05
CA HIS A 147 -7.77 19.42 -10.54
C HIS A 147 -7.40 19.76 -9.09
N THR A 148 -7.37 18.76 -8.21
CA THR A 148 -7.07 18.93 -6.78
C THR A 148 -5.66 19.46 -6.56
N ASP A 149 -4.67 18.96 -7.32
CA ASP A 149 -3.30 19.48 -7.31
C ASP A 149 -3.26 20.96 -7.74
N SER A 150 -3.96 21.30 -8.83
CA SER A 150 -4.04 22.67 -9.33
C SER A 150 -4.71 23.62 -8.32
N GLU A 151 -5.72 23.16 -7.58
CA GLU A 151 -6.35 23.94 -6.51
C GLU A 151 -5.40 24.14 -5.33
N PHE A 152 -4.68 23.10 -4.90
CA PHE A 152 -3.67 23.21 -3.85
C PHE A 152 -2.58 24.22 -4.20
N LEU A 153 -1.99 24.14 -5.41
CA LEU A 153 -0.92 25.04 -5.84
C LEU A 153 -1.33 26.52 -5.92
N LYS A 154 -2.63 26.78 -6.15
CA LYS A 154 -3.23 28.12 -6.13
C LYS A 154 -3.52 28.60 -4.72
N ALA A 155 -4.04 27.72 -3.87
CA ALA A 155 -4.37 28.02 -2.48
C ALA A 155 -3.11 28.20 -1.63
N ASP A 156 -2.03 27.49 -1.96
CA ASP A 156 -0.77 27.60 -1.24
C ASP A 156 -0.01 28.89 -1.62
N SER A 157 -0.13 29.88 -0.73
CA SER A 157 0.62 31.13 -0.78
C SER A 157 1.99 31.04 -0.10
N SER A 158 2.38 29.87 0.45
CA SER A 158 3.68 29.70 1.09
C SER A 158 4.78 29.69 0.01
N HIS A 159 5.69 30.67 0.07
CA HIS A 159 6.82 30.77 -0.85
C HIS A 159 8.10 30.14 -0.26
N THR A 160 8.04 29.69 1.00
CA THR A 160 9.21 29.27 1.78
C THR A 160 9.20 27.79 2.17
N ARG A 161 8.09 27.08 1.94
CA ARG A 161 7.95 25.66 2.25
C ARG A 161 7.28 24.95 1.07
N ASP A 162 8.05 24.18 0.34
CA ASP A 162 7.52 23.36 -0.74
C ASP A 162 7.04 22.04 -0.13
N ALA A 163 5.74 21.95 0.12
CA ALA A 163 5.11 20.74 0.64
C ALA A 163 4.54 19.93 -0.51
N GLY A 164 4.67 18.61 -0.40
CA GLY A 164 4.07 17.68 -1.34
C GLY A 164 3.51 16.46 -0.64
N SER A 165 2.82 15.63 -1.41
CA SER A 165 2.27 14.39 -0.90
C SER A 165 2.08 13.34 -1.98
N THR A 166 2.31 12.09 -1.60
CA THR A 166 1.86 10.93 -2.38
C THR A 166 0.35 10.74 -2.22
N ALA A 167 -0.24 9.91 -3.08
CA ALA A 167 -1.58 9.41 -2.88
C ALA A 167 -1.69 8.01 -3.48
N SER A 168 -1.91 7.02 -2.62
CA SER A 168 -2.34 5.68 -3.04
C SER A 168 -3.79 5.50 -2.63
N THR A 169 -4.70 5.51 -3.60
CA THR A 169 -6.15 5.44 -3.36
C THR A 169 -6.78 4.19 -3.94
N ALA A 170 -7.88 3.76 -3.32
CA ALA A 170 -8.73 2.68 -3.77
C ALA A 170 -10.20 3.10 -3.70
N ILE A 171 -10.86 3.01 -4.84
CA ILE A 171 -12.27 3.36 -5.02
C ILE A 171 -13.03 2.07 -5.32
N LEU A 172 -13.94 1.71 -4.42
CA LEU A 172 -14.89 0.62 -4.61
C LEU A 172 -16.20 1.19 -5.16
N VAL A 173 -16.51 0.89 -6.41
CA VAL A 173 -17.70 1.40 -7.11
C VAL A 173 -18.22 0.38 -8.12
N GLY A 174 -19.51 0.04 -8.05
CA GLY A 174 -20.15 -0.87 -9.01
C GLY A 174 -19.52 -2.26 -9.06
N GLY A 175 -19.09 -2.82 -7.92
CA GLY A 175 -18.41 -4.12 -7.85
C GLY A 175 -16.97 -4.13 -8.40
N ARG A 176 -16.38 -2.96 -8.60
CA ARG A 176 -15.01 -2.81 -9.11
C ARG A 176 -14.14 -2.10 -8.09
N LEU A 177 -12.87 -2.48 -8.04
CA LEU A 177 -11.81 -1.82 -7.32
C LEU A 177 -10.98 -1.02 -8.32
N VAL A 178 -11.00 0.30 -8.21
CA VAL A 178 -10.15 1.19 -9.01
C VAL A 178 -9.06 1.77 -8.10
N VAL A 179 -7.83 1.35 -8.32
CA VAL A 179 -6.64 1.84 -7.61
C VAL A 179 -5.98 2.93 -8.44
N ALA A 180 -5.62 4.03 -7.80
CA ALA A 180 -4.88 5.12 -8.42
C ALA A 180 -3.69 5.51 -7.55
N ASN A 181 -2.50 5.60 -8.14
CA ASN A 181 -1.28 5.89 -7.41
C ASN A 181 -0.54 7.10 -7.97
N VAL A 182 -0.05 7.94 -7.06
CA VAL A 182 0.91 9.03 -7.30
C VAL A 182 1.94 8.96 -6.18
N GLY A 183 3.22 8.82 -6.51
CA GLY A 183 4.30 8.64 -5.52
C GLY A 183 4.59 7.18 -5.21
N ASP A 184 5.17 6.92 -4.04
CA ASP A 184 5.73 5.63 -3.60
C ASP A 184 5.04 5.00 -2.39
N SER A 185 3.91 5.57 -1.96
CA SER A 185 2.89 4.74 -1.30
C SER A 185 2.44 3.62 -2.24
N ARG A 186 2.00 2.49 -1.68
CA ARG A 186 1.70 1.28 -2.46
C ARG A 186 0.39 0.61 -2.06
N ALA A 187 -0.25 0.03 -3.08
CA ALA A 187 -1.44 -0.79 -3.00
C ALA A 187 -1.13 -2.24 -3.41
N VAL A 188 -1.45 -3.19 -2.53
CA VAL A 188 -1.25 -4.62 -2.73
C VAL A 188 -2.54 -5.36 -2.41
N VAL A 189 -3.00 -6.24 -3.30
CA VAL A 189 -4.15 -7.12 -3.05
C VAL A 189 -3.69 -8.54 -2.76
N SER A 190 -4.45 -9.25 -1.95
CA SER A 190 -4.44 -10.72 -1.94
C SER A 190 -5.48 -11.22 -2.92
N LYS A 191 -5.03 -11.92 -3.98
CA LYS A 191 -5.91 -12.53 -4.98
C LYS A 191 -5.59 -14.01 -5.13
N GLY A 192 -6.54 -14.87 -4.81
CA GLY A 192 -6.33 -16.33 -4.75
C GLY A 192 -5.20 -16.70 -3.79
N GLY A 193 -5.05 -15.97 -2.69
CA GLY A 193 -3.99 -16.15 -1.71
C GLY A 193 -2.60 -15.68 -2.14
N LYS A 194 -2.44 -14.98 -3.26
CA LYS A 194 -1.17 -14.43 -3.74
C LYS A 194 -1.13 -12.92 -3.58
N ALA A 195 0.04 -12.38 -3.22
CA ALA A 195 0.26 -10.94 -3.22
C ALA A 195 0.42 -10.42 -4.66
N ILE A 196 -0.39 -9.43 -5.02
CA ILE A 196 -0.30 -8.74 -6.31
C ILE A 196 -0.26 -7.25 -6.04
N ALA A 197 0.86 -6.61 -6.41
CA ALA A 197 0.93 -5.16 -6.44
C ALA A 197 -0.04 -4.64 -7.53
N VAL A 198 -0.98 -3.79 -7.11
CA VAL A 198 -1.96 -3.15 -8.00
C VAL A 198 -1.66 -1.67 -8.21
N SER A 199 -0.57 -1.18 -7.62
CA SER A 199 0.11 0.06 -7.98
C SER A 199 1.59 -0.20 -8.28
N ARG A 200 2.23 0.77 -8.94
CA ARG A 200 3.68 0.87 -9.09
C ARG A 200 4.15 2.13 -8.37
N ASP A 201 5.22 2.00 -7.57
CA ASP A 201 5.87 3.14 -6.93
C ASP A 201 6.50 4.05 -7.98
N HIS A 202 6.35 5.36 -7.84
CA HIS A 202 6.90 6.35 -8.77
C HIS A 202 8.25 6.86 -8.27
N LYS A 203 9.31 6.10 -8.57
CA LYS A 203 10.69 6.42 -8.18
C LYS A 203 11.46 7.09 -9.35
N PRO A 204 12.32 8.09 -9.08
CA PRO A 204 13.02 8.84 -10.13
C PRO A 204 13.94 8.04 -11.06
N ASP A 205 14.39 6.85 -10.66
CA ASP A 205 15.26 5.98 -11.47
C ASP A 205 14.54 5.01 -12.39
N GLN A 206 13.21 4.95 -12.30
CA GLN A 206 12.44 4.20 -13.28
C GLN A 206 12.60 4.82 -14.66
N THR A 207 12.74 3.97 -15.67
CA THR A 207 13.16 4.40 -17.01
C THR A 207 12.21 5.42 -17.63
N ASP A 208 10.90 5.17 -17.53
CA ASP A 208 9.86 6.06 -18.04
C ASP A 208 9.76 7.37 -17.25
N GLU A 209 9.84 7.30 -15.92
CA GLU A 209 9.82 8.49 -15.06
C GLU A 209 11.04 9.38 -15.27
N ARG A 210 12.22 8.77 -15.32
CA ARG A 210 13.48 9.48 -15.60
C ARG A 210 13.45 10.15 -16.96
N GLN A 211 13.01 9.43 -17.99
CA GLN A 211 12.88 9.98 -19.33
C GLN A 211 11.93 11.19 -19.33
N ARG A 212 10.74 11.07 -18.72
CA ARG A 212 9.78 12.17 -18.60
C ARG A 212 10.37 13.40 -17.91
N ILE A 213 11.15 13.19 -16.83
CA ILE A 213 11.81 14.27 -16.09
C ILE A 213 12.87 14.97 -16.97
N GLU A 214 13.73 14.20 -17.63
CA GLU A 214 14.82 14.73 -18.48
C GLU A 214 14.28 15.44 -19.74
N GLU A 215 13.22 14.90 -20.36
CA GLU A 215 12.52 15.53 -21.50
C GLU A 215 11.84 16.85 -21.11
N ALA A 216 11.37 16.96 -19.86
CA ALA A 216 10.84 18.20 -19.31
C ALA A 216 11.94 19.21 -18.95
N GLY A 217 13.23 18.88 -19.15
CA GLY A 217 14.39 19.74 -18.85
C GLY A 217 14.90 19.62 -17.41
N GLY A 218 14.39 18.66 -16.64
CA GLY A 218 14.87 18.32 -15.31
C GLY A 218 16.06 17.36 -15.35
N PHE A 219 16.49 16.90 -14.18
CA PHE A 219 17.52 15.87 -14.07
C PHE A 219 17.27 14.98 -12.86
N VAL A 220 17.80 13.76 -12.92
CA VAL A 220 17.79 12.80 -11.82
C VAL A 220 19.22 12.57 -11.35
N MET A 221 19.46 12.69 -10.04
CA MET A 221 20.78 12.47 -9.45
C MET A 221 20.73 11.53 -8.25
N TRP A 222 21.80 10.77 -8.07
CA TRP A 222 21.99 9.94 -6.88
C TRP A 222 22.54 10.78 -5.71
N ALA A 223 21.81 10.81 -4.60
CA ALA A 223 22.21 11.45 -3.34
C ALA A 223 21.67 10.64 -2.15
N GLY A 224 22.29 9.49 -1.89
CA GLY A 224 21.82 8.48 -0.92
C GLY A 224 20.64 7.64 -1.46
N THR A 225 19.75 8.27 -2.23
CA THR A 225 18.73 7.67 -3.09
C THR A 225 18.62 8.49 -4.37
N TRP A 226 17.90 8.00 -5.38
CA TRP A 226 17.64 8.74 -6.62
C TRP A 226 16.67 9.89 -6.38
N ARG A 227 17.02 11.09 -6.86
CA ARG A 227 16.25 12.31 -6.60
C ARG A 227 16.06 13.18 -7.83
N VAL A 228 14.85 13.70 -8.01
CA VAL A 228 14.50 14.73 -8.99
C VAL A 228 15.11 16.06 -8.55
N GLY A 229 15.89 16.70 -9.43
CA GLY A 229 16.57 17.95 -9.14
C GLY A 229 17.54 17.90 -7.96
N GLY A 230 17.91 16.70 -7.50
CA GLY A 230 18.70 16.49 -6.28
C GLY A 230 17.95 16.65 -4.96
N VAL A 231 16.64 16.87 -5.00
CA VAL A 231 15.83 17.19 -3.82
C VAL A 231 14.87 16.05 -3.49
N LEU A 232 14.00 15.67 -4.44
CA LEU A 232 12.83 14.84 -4.13
C LEU A 232 13.01 13.37 -4.54
N ALA A 233 12.73 12.44 -3.64
CA ALA A 233 12.94 10.99 -3.86
C ALA A 233 11.76 10.28 -4.55
N VAL A 234 10.70 11.03 -4.90
CA VAL A 234 9.56 10.58 -5.71
C VAL A 234 9.52 11.33 -7.03
N SER A 235 9.05 10.69 -8.09
CA SER A 235 8.91 11.32 -9.41
C SER A 235 7.52 11.91 -9.67
N ARG A 236 6.52 11.51 -8.87
CA ARG A 236 5.14 12.00 -8.93
C ARG A 236 4.65 12.33 -7.53
N ALA A 237 3.95 13.45 -7.40
CA ALA A 237 3.39 13.93 -6.15
C ALA A 237 2.35 15.04 -6.41
N PHE A 238 1.44 15.22 -5.45
CA PHE A 238 0.69 16.47 -5.27
C PHE A 238 1.59 17.53 -4.66
N GLY A 239 1.35 18.81 -4.95
CA GLY A 239 2.18 19.89 -4.45
C GLY A 239 3.53 19.97 -5.17
N ASP A 240 4.62 20.16 -4.42
CA ASP A 240 5.99 20.33 -4.94
C ASP A 240 6.07 21.42 -6.01
N LYS A 241 5.56 22.61 -5.68
CA LYS A 241 5.40 23.76 -6.56
C LYS A 241 6.69 24.15 -7.27
N LEU A 242 7.85 24.06 -6.60
CA LEU A 242 9.13 24.43 -7.21
C LEU A 242 9.61 23.38 -8.23
N LEU A 243 9.15 22.14 -8.11
CA LEU A 243 9.52 21.03 -8.99
C LEU A 243 8.38 20.58 -9.91
N LYS A 244 7.23 21.29 -9.91
CA LYS A 244 6.00 20.84 -10.60
C LYS A 244 6.15 20.61 -12.10
N GLN A 245 7.10 21.29 -12.74
CA GLN A 245 7.48 21.02 -14.13
C GLN A 245 7.94 19.56 -14.35
N TYR A 246 8.53 18.94 -13.32
CA TYR A 246 9.12 17.61 -13.36
C TYR A 246 8.38 16.59 -12.49
N VAL A 247 7.66 17.04 -11.45
CA VAL A 247 6.95 16.19 -10.50
C VAL A 247 5.46 16.36 -10.73
N VAL A 248 4.83 15.41 -11.42
CA VAL A 248 3.42 15.51 -11.85
C VAL A 248 2.49 14.82 -10.86
N ALA A 249 1.22 15.25 -10.79
CA ALA A 249 0.16 14.59 -10.01
C ALA A 249 -0.70 13.64 -10.87
N ASP A 250 -0.17 13.20 -12.01
CA ASP A 250 -0.86 12.27 -12.92
C ASP A 250 -0.84 10.84 -12.35
N PRO A 251 -2.01 10.23 -12.07
CA PRO A 251 -2.06 8.91 -11.45
C PRO A 251 -1.86 7.77 -12.45
N GLU A 252 -1.14 6.74 -12.02
CA GLU A 252 -1.24 5.43 -12.67
C GLU A 252 -2.48 4.71 -12.11
N ILE A 253 -3.40 4.28 -12.98
CA ILE A 253 -4.70 3.73 -12.60
C ILE A 253 -4.81 2.26 -13.03
N LYS A 254 -5.18 1.39 -12.08
CA LYS A 254 -5.48 -0.02 -12.32
C LYS A 254 -6.89 -0.36 -11.83
N GLU A 255 -7.58 -1.22 -12.57
CA GLU A 255 -8.94 -1.65 -12.27
C GLU A 255 -8.98 -3.17 -12.10
N GLU A 256 -9.61 -3.62 -11.03
CA GLU A 256 -9.83 -5.03 -10.72
C GLU A 256 -11.34 -5.26 -10.48
N VAL A 257 -11.83 -6.42 -10.88
CA VAL A 257 -13.18 -6.87 -10.51
C VAL A 257 -13.13 -7.42 -9.09
N VAL A 258 -14.09 -7.03 -8.25
CA VAL A 258 -14.26 -7.61 -6.91
C VAL A 258 -15.05 -8.90 -7.07
N ASP A 259 -14.33 -10.02 -7.10
CA ASP A 259 -14.89 -11.37 -7.14
C ASP A 259 -14.41 -12.18 -5.92
N SER A 260 -14.88 -13.42 -5.79
CA SER A 260 -14.52 -14.29 -4.66
C SER A 260 -13.03 -14.64 -4.57
N SER A 261 -12.23 -14.35 -5.60
CA SER A 261 -10.78 -14.54 -5.56
C SER A 261 -10.06 -13.33 -4.95
N LEU A 262 -10.65 -12.15 -4.96
CA LEU A 262 -10.07 -10.93 -4.40
C LEU A 262 -10.43 -10.85 -2.91
N GLU A 263 -9.49 -11.20 -2.04
CA GLU A 263 -9.76 -11.41 -0.60
C GLU A 263 -9.67 -10.09 0.18
N PHE A 264 -8.60 -9.32 -0.03
CA PHE A 264 -8.38 -8.04 0.63
C PHE A 264 -7.38 -7.17 -0.11
N LEU A 265 -7.40 -5.88 0.21
CA LEU A 265 -6.46 -4.85 -0.21
C LEU A 265 -5.70 -4.32 1.00
N ILE A 266 -4.42 -4.01 0.80
CA ILE A 266 -3.55 -3.27 1.71
C ILE A 266 -3.10 -2.00 0.98
N LEU A 267 -3.36 -0.83 1.56
CA LEU A 267 -2.76 0.45 1.18
C LEU A 267 -1.81 0.87 2.31
N ALA A 268 -0.60 1.29 1.99
CA ALA A 268 0.29 1.86 3.01
C ALA A 268 1.33 2.83 2.43
N SER A 269 1.85 3.69 3.30
CA SER A 269 3.03 4.54 3.03
C SER A 269 4.31 3.70 2.95
N ASP A 270 5.39 4.31 2.45
CA ASP A 270 6.69 3.62 2.31
C ASP A 270 7.27 3.20 3.67
N GLY A 271 6.87 3.86 4.76
CA GLY A 271 7.20 3.46 6.12
C GLY A 271 6.86 2.01 6.48
N LEU A 272 5.88 1.39 5.79
CA LEU A 272 5.66 -0.07 5.80
C LEU A 272 6.55 -0.77 4.76
N TRP A 273 6.45 -0.34 3.50
CA TRP A 273 6.98 -1.08 2.35
C TRP A 273 8.50 -1.12 2.25
N ASP A 274 9.20 -0.22 2.93
CA ASP A 274 10.65 -0.20 3.03
C ASP A 274 11.21 -1.37 3.86
N VAL A 275 10.39 -1.95 4.75
CA VAL A 275 10.81 -3.00 5.69
C VAL A 275 9.97 -4.27 5.64
N VAL A 276 8.80 -4.24 5.00
CA VAL A 276 7.93 -5.41 4.80
C VAL A 276 7.65 -5.60 3.31
N THR A 277 7.94 -6.79 2.80
CA THR A 277 7.66 -7.14 1.40
C THR A 277 6.17 -7.42 1.16
N ASN A 278 5.72 -7.34 -0.10
CA ASN A 278 4.33 -7.60 -0.46
C ASN A 278 3.83 -8.99 0.00
N ASP A 279 4.66 -10.03 -0.18
CA ASP A 279 4.31 -11.39 0.21
C ASP A 279 4.22 -11.57 1.73
N GLU A 280 5.14 -10.95 2.49
CA GLU A 280 5.09 -10.95 3.95
C GLU A 280 3.84 -10.24 4.46
N ALA A 281 3.53 -9.06 3.91
CA ALA A 281 2.36 -8.29 4.32
C ALA A 281 1.05 -9.08 4.11
N VAL A 282 0.90 -9.71 2.94
CA VAL A 282 -0.25 -10.58 2.64
C VAL A 282 -0.29 -11.78 3.57
N ALA A 283 0.84 -12.44 3.83
CA ALA A 283 0.91 -13.59 4.72
C ALA A 283 0.51 -13.25 6.18
N MET A 284 0.87 -12.06 6.65
CA MET A 284 0.51 -11.56 7.98
C MET A 284 -0.97 -11.20 8.09
N VAL A 285 -1.53 -10.56 7.07
CA VAL A 285 -2.94 -10.13 7.08
C VAL A 285 -3.87 -11.33 6.91
N LYS A 286 -3.53 -12.29 6.06
CA LYS A 286 -4.41 -13.42 5.70
C LYS A 286 -5.09 -14.14 6.89
N PRO A 287 -4.42 -14.49 7.99
CA PRO A 287 -5.06 -15.19 9.12
C PRO A 287 -5.90 -14.29 10.06
N ILE A 288 -5.90 -12.97 9.90
CA ILE A 288 -6.52 -12.04 10.85
C ILE A 288 -7.83 -11.49 10.28
N GLU A 289 -8.98 -11.99 10.73
CA GLU A 289 -10.30 -11.58 10.19
C GLU A 289 -10.59 -10.08 10.39
N ASP A 290 -10.25 -9.52 11.55
CA ASP A 290 -10.46 -8.11 11.86
C ASP A 290 -9.43 -7.21 11.12
N PRO A 291 -9.87 -6.37 10.16
CA PRO A 291 -8.95 -5.53 9.40
C PRO A 291 -8.24 -4.47 10.26
N GLU A 292 -8.82 -4.02 11.38
CA GLU A 292 -8.15 -3.08 12.29
C GLU A 292 -6.95 -3.75 12.98
N GLN A 293 -7.16 -4.94 13.52
CA GLN A 293 -6.08 -5.75 14.11
C GLN A 293 -5.00 -6.10 13.08
N ALA A 294 -5.40 -6.43 11.85
CA ALA A 294 -4.44 -6.72 10.78
C ALA A 294 -3.59 -5.49 10.43
N ALA A 295 -4.19 -4.29 10.36
CA ALA A 295 -3.47 -3.06 10.07
C ALA A 295 -2.49 -2.71 11.20
N LYS A 296 -2.94 -2.88 12.45
CA LYS A 296 -2.09 -2.71 13.64
C LYS A 296 -0.92 -3.69 13.66
N GLY A 297 -1.14 -4.94 13.27
CA GLY A 297 -0.10 -5.96 13.16
C GLY A 297 0.99 -5.58 12.15
N LEU A 298 0.62 -5.09 10.97
CA LEU A 298 1.58 -4.60 9.97
C LEU A 298 2.38 -3.39 10.47
N LEU A 299 1.72 -2.42 11.09
CA LEU A 299 2.38 -1.24 11.67
C LEU A 299 3.39 -1.63 12.75
N GLN A 300 3.01 -2.57 13.62
CA GLN A 300 3.89 -3.08 14.68
C GLN A 300 5.10 -3.81 14.10
N GLU A 301 4.90 -4.65 13.08
CA GLU A 301 5.99 -5.34 12.40
C GLU A 301 6.98 -4.35 11.77
N ALA A 302 6.49 -3.34 11.05
CA ALA A 302 7.34 -2.31 10.45
C ALA A 302 8.15 -1.55 11.52
N SER A 303 7.51 -1.21 12.64
CA SER A 303 8.17 -0.57 13.77
C SER A 303 9.27 -1.46 14.39
N GLN A 304 8.99 -2.75 14.58
CA GLN A 304 9.93 -3.73 15.14
C GLN A 304 11.12 -3.98 14.21
N ARG A 305 10.90 -3.99 12.90
CA ARG A 305 11.96 -4.04 11.88
C ARG A 305 12.77 -2.75 11.76
N GLY A 306 12.40 -1.73 12.55
CA GLY A 306 13.18 -0.53 12.73
C GLY A 306 12.86 0.58 11.74
N SER A 307 11.69 0.54 11.08
CA SER A 307 11.20 1.66 10.26
C SER A 307 11.41 2.98 10.99
N ALA A 308 11.93 3.95 10.25
CA ALA A 308 12.30 5.27 10.76
C ALA A 308 11.32 6.36 10.29
N ASP A 309 10.25 5.97 9.61
CA ASP A 309 9.28 6.89 9.03
C ASP A 309 7.96 6.96 9.79
N ASN A 310 7.06 7.84 9.36
CA ASN A 310 5.63 7.69 9.61
C ASN A 310 5.15 6.38 8.98
N ILE A 311 4.18 5.74 9.62
CA ILE A 311 3.66 4.45 9.15
C ILE A 311 2.16 4.54 9.16
N THR A 312 1.55 4.41 7.98
CA THR A 312 0.09 4.39 7.83
C THR A 312 -0.31 3.20 6.97
N VAL A 313 -1.25 2.42 7.48
CA VAL A 313 -1.76 1.20 6.85
C VAL A 313 -3.29 1.25 6.86
N VAL A 314 -3.90 0.98 5.70
CA VAL A 314 -5.34 0.76 5.54
C VAL A 314 -5.54 -0.61 4.92
N ILE A 315 -6.42 -1.41 5.52
CA ILE A 315 -6.83 -2.72 5.03
C ILE A 315 -8.31 -2.69 4.68
N VAL A 316 -8.66 -3.25 3.53
CA VAL A 316 -10.05 -3.44 3.10
C VAL A 316 -10.26 -4.91 2.78
N ARG A 317 -11.18 -5.58 3.47
CA ARG A 317 -11.56 -6.97 3.22
C ARG A 317 -12.85 -7.03 2.42
N PHE A 318 -12.85 -7.84 1.37
CA PHE A 318 -14.03 -8.06 0.54
C PHE A 318 -14.82 -9.25 1.10
N LEU A 319 -16.10 -9.03 1.38
CA LEU A 319 -16.98 -10.00 2.05
C LEU A 319 -17.95 -10.66 1.07
N ASP A 320 -18.12 -10.09 -0.13
CA ASP A 320 -18.97 -10.63 -1.18
C ASP A 320 -18.28 -11.77 -1.96
N GLY A 321 -18.25 -12.94 -1.31
CA GLY A 321 -18.16 -14.28 -1.90
C GLY A 321 -19.26 -15.22 -1.38
N THR A 322 -20.15 -14.71 -0.52
CA THR A 322 -21.26 -15.43 0.10
C THR A 322 -22.59 -14.74 -0.18
N THR A 323 -22.93 -14.53 -1.45
CA THR A 323 -24.33 -14.38 -1.85
C THR A 323 -24.80 -15.70 -2.45
N THR A 324 -25.54 -16.40 -1.61
CA THR A 324 -26.50 -17.45 -1.90
C THR A 324 -26.99 -17.49 -3.35
N SER A 325 -26.85 -18.66 -3.97
CA SER A 325 -27.68 -19.12 -5.07
C SER A 325 -29.15 -19.04 -4.65
N ALA A 326 -29.79 -17.90 -4.91
CA ALA A 326 -31.23 -17.76 -4.83
C ALA A 326 -31.83 -18.27 -6.15
N GLY A 327 -32.45 -19.46 -6.08
CA GLY A 327 -33.50 -19.87 -7.00
C GLY A 327 -33.08 -20.81 -8.13
N ASP A 328 -32.89 -22.09 -7.83
CA ASP A 328 -33.63 -23.12 -8.56
C ASP A 328 -33.86 -24.32 -7.63
N GLY A 329 -35.06 -24.38 -7.05
CA GLY A 329 -35.51 -25.58 -6.33
C GLY A 329 -35.83 -26.69 -7.34
N PRO A 330 -35.70 -27.97 -6.97
CA PRO A 330 -36.04 -29.06 -7.87
C PRO A 330 -37.55 -29.07 -8.09
N SER A 331 -37.99 -28.96 -9.34
CA SER A 331 -39.36 -29.29 -9.73
C SER A 331 -39.48 -30.81 -9.82
N GLU A 332 -40.06 -31.42 -8.78
CA GLU A 332 -40.65 -32.75 -8.87
C GLU A 332 -42.09 -32.68 -9.39
N GLU A 333 -42.46 -33.74 -10.11
CA GLU A 333 -43.82 -34.17 -10.53
C GLU A 333 -44.44 -33.43 -11.74
N VAL A 334 -44.96 -34.09 -12.79
CA VAL A 334 -45.72 -35.34 -12.85
C VAL A 334 -45.54 -36.01 -14.23
N ALA A 335 -45.22 -37.30 -14.26
CA ALA A 335 -45.41 -38.15 -15.43
C ALA A 335 -46.90 -38.45 -15.58
N LYS A 336 -47.52 -38.05 -16.70
CA LYS A 336 -48.83 -38.55 -17.12
C LYS A 336 -48.69 -39.44 -18.34
N ASP A 337 -48.85 -40.72 -18.06
CA ASP A 337 -49.22 -41.80 -18.96
C ASP A 337 -50.55 -41.48 -19.66
N GLN A 338 -50.60 -41.62 -20.98
CA GLN A 338 -51.82 -41.67 -21.78
C GLN A 338 -51.63 -42.65 -22.93
N SER A 339 -52.01 -43.90 -22.67
CA SER A 339 -52.48 -44.86 -23.66
C SER A 339 -53.96 -44.64 -23.97
N GLU A 340 -54.35 -44.99 -25.20
CA GLU A 340 -55.73 -45.20 -25.72
C GLU A 340 -56.58 -43.93 -25.95
N GLU A 341 -57.41 -43.79 -26.98
CA GLU A 341 -57.76 -44.53 -28.21
C GLU A 341 -58.80 -43.62 -28.90
N ALA A 342 -58.69 -43.36 -30.22
CA ALA A 342 -59.85 -43.03 -31.06
C ALA A 342 -59.44 -42.97 -32.54
N ALA A 343 -59.63 -44.09 -33.22
CA ALA A 343 -59.78 -44.15 -34.67
C ALA A 343 -61.19 -43.70 -35.08
N LYS A 344 -61.26 -42.84 -36.12
CA LYS A 344 -62.36 -42.52 -37.08
C LYS A 344 -62.14 -41.05 -37.50
N ASP A 345 -62.13 -40.66 -38.77
CA ASP A 345 -62.86 -41.20 -39.91
C ASP A 345 -62.21 -40.81 -41.25
N GLN A 346 -62.73 -41.46 -42.29
CA GLN A 346 -62.30 -41.65 -43.67
C GLN A 346 -62.23 -40.43 -44.61
N SER A 347 -61.47 -40.62 -45.70
CA SER A 347 -61.79 -40.24 -47.10
C SER A 347 -61.65 -38.76 -47.52
N SER A 348 -60.58 -38.46 -48.26
CA SER A 348 -60.61 -38.19 -49.73
C SER A 348 -59.20 -38.10 -50.31
#